data_AF-A0A2E8V248-F1
#
_entry.id   AF-A0A2E8V248-F1
#
_cell.length_a   1.000
_cell.length_b   1.000
_cell.length_c   1.000
_cell.angle_alpha   90.00
_cell.angle_beta   90.00
_cell.angle_gamma   90.00
#
_symmetry.space_group_name_H-M   'P 1'
#
loop_
_entity.id
_entity.type
_entity.pdbx_description
1 polymer ?
#
loop_
_entity_poly.entity_id
_entity_poly.type
_entity_poly.pdbx_seq_one_letter_code
_entity_poly.pdbx_strand_id
1 'polypeptide(L)'
;MGVSSLSIRNFVDSNFLHFNAGELKKAAESLTQFIDQGGKIFITLAGAMSTARLGKTLAPLIRTGAVAGISCTGANLEEDIFLLLAESKYESINDWRSLSGQDDFELLSRQLNRVTDVCIPENEAIREIENLILPLWKSSSKNKKSYLPHVFFYQILLDSQLNFDGNKNDSWVLAAAENNLPLFVPGWEDSTMGNIFASHVIDSNVNPDIILGGIHYMTELAAWYETQNSQLAFFQIGGGIAGDFPICVVPMLNQDLQREVPLWSWFCQISESTASYGGYSGAPPNEKITWGKLSVETPKFVIESDATIAAPLIFAYLLDY
;
A
#
# COMPACT_ATOMS: atom_id res chain seq x y z
N MET A 1 13.26 -16.97 35.81
CA MET A 1 14.15 -16.64 34.67
C MET A 1 13.41 -15.60 33.87
N GLY A 2 13.90 -14.36 33.86
CA GLY A 2 13.27 -13.31 33.06
C GLY A 2 13.39 -13.70 31.59
N VAL A 3 12.27 -13.69 30.86
CA VAL A 3 12.32 -13.75 29.41
C VAL A 3 13.08 -12.50 28.99
N SER A 4 14.33 -12.64 28.54
CA SER A 4 15.02 -11.53 27.89
C SER A 4 14.15 -11.13 26.71
N SER A 5 13.74 -9.86 26.62
CA SER A 5 13.04 -9.35 25.45
C SER A 5 13.93 -9.55 24.22
N LEU A 6 13.70 -10.63 23.48
CA LEU A 6 14.36 -10.87 22.20
C LEU A 6 13.72 -9.93 21.19
N SER A 7 14.52 -9.08 20.56
CA SER A 7 14.06 -8.29 19.43
C SER A 7 13.60 -9.20 18.29
N ILE A 8 12.69 -8.70 17.44
CA ILE A 8 12.24 -9.43 16.25
C ILE A 8 13.42 -9.76 15.34
N ARG A 9 14.41 -8.85 15.27
CA ARG A 9 15.68 -9.09 14.56
C ARG A 9 16.39 -10.35 15.06
N ASN A 10 16.64 -10.42 16.37
CA ASN A 10 17.29 -11.59 16.99
C ASN A 10 16.48 -12.87 16.81
N PHE A 11 15.15 -12.79 16.90
CA PHE A 11 14.27 -13.93 16.68
C PHE A 11 14.40 -14.47 15.25
N VAL A 12 14.30 -13.60 14.24
CA VAL A 12 14.46 -13.98 12.83
C VAL A 12 15.86 -14.54 12.59
N ASP A 13 16.91 -13.86 13.06
CA ASP A 13 18.29 -14.30 12.86
C ASP A 13 18.57 -15.70 13.39
N SER A 14 17.93 -16.06 14.51
CA SER A 14 18.14 -17.34 15.20
C SER A 14 17.25 -18.47 14.68
N ASN A 15 16.02 -18.17 14.22
CA ASN A 15 15.02 -19.19 13.92
C ASN A 15 14.78 -19.39 12.41
N PHE A 16 14.96 -18.36 11.59
CA PHE A 16 14.59 -18.38 10.18
C PHE A 16 15.78 -18.80 9.32
N LEU A 17 16.11 -20.10 9.37
CA LEU A 17 17.37 -20.63 8.80
C LEU A 17 17.24 -21.19 7.38
N HIS A 18 16.10 -21.77 7.01
CA HIS A 18 15.92 -22.53 5.77
C HIS A 18 14.56 -22.28 5.10
N PHE A 19 14.44 -22.66 3.83
CA PHE A 19 13.22 -22.52 3.00
C PHE A 19 12.68 -21.08 2.98
N ASN A 20 11.36 -20.89 2.88
CA ASN A 20 10.73 -19.56 2.83
C ASN A 20 11.04 -18.68 4.06
N ALA A 21 11.22 -19.28 5.25
CA ALA A 21 11.68 -18.55 6.43
C ALA A 21 13.11 -18.01 6.23
N GLY A 22 14.03 -18.86 5.77
CA GLY A 22 15.40 -18.45 5.45
C GLY A 22 15.47 -17.39 4.34
N GLU A 23 14.57 -17.46 3.36
CA GLU A 23 14.49 -16.45 2.30
C GLU A 23 14.00 -15.09 2.85
N LEU A 24 13.03 -15.10 3.77
CA LEU A 24 12.61 -13.90 4.49
C LEU A 24 13.78 -13.26 5.24
N LYS A 25 14.57 -14.07 5.98
CA LYS A 25 15.75 -13.59 6.69
C LYS A 25 16.75 -12.92 5.74
N LYS A 26 17.12 -13.59 4.65
CA LYS A 26 18.08 -13.03 3.66
C LYS A 26 17.58 -11.73 3.05
N ALA A 27 16.28 -11.66 2.73
CA ALA A 27 15.67 -10.44 2.19
C ALA A 27 15.75 -9.29 3.22
N ALA A 28 15.43 -9.56 4.49
CA ALA A 28 15.49 -8.57 5.56
C ALA A 28 16.94 -8.09 5.84
N GLU A 29 17.90 -9.01 5.92
CA GLU A 29 19.34 -8.69 6.08
C GLU A 29 19.85 -7.86 4.89
N SER A 30 19.53 -8.28 3.65
CA SER A 30 19.94 -7.58 2.44
C SER A 30 19.32 -6.19 2.34
N LEU A 31 18.04 -6.04 2.69
CA LEU A 31 17.35 -4.75 2.68
C LEU A 31 17.88 -3.81 3.77
N THR A 32 18.23 -4.35 4.94
CA THR A 32 18.90 -3.58 6.01
C THR A 32 20.21 -3.00 5.49
N GLN A 33 21.07 -3.83 4.89
CA GLN A 33 22.33 -3.38 4.29
C GLN A 33 22.12 -2.35 3.18
N PHE A 34 21.08 -2.52 2.35
CA PHE A 34 20.75 -1.56 1.30
C PHE A 34 20.37 -0.18 1.85
N ILE A 35 19.57 -0.14 2.92
CA ILE A 35 19.17 1.10 3.60
C ILE A 35 20.38 1.74 4.31
N ASP A 36 21.22 0.95 4.98
CA ASP A 36 22.43 1.41 5.66
C ASP A 36 23.44 2.07 4.69
N GLN A 37 23.41 1.67 3.41
CA GLN A 37 24.21 2.25 2.32
C GLN A 37 23.58 3.51 1.69
N GLY A 38 22.48 4.02 2.25
CA GLY A 38 21.78 5.21 1.78
C GLY A 38 20.68 4.95 0.74
N GLY A 39 20.36 3.68 0.49
CA GLY A 39 19.21 3.29 -0.32
C GLY A 39 17.87 3.61 0.35
N LYS A 40 16.81 3.70 -0.45
CA LYS A 40 15.44 3.94 0.02
C LYS A 40 14.47 2.91 -0.53
N ILE A 41 13.36 2.69 0.18
CA ILE A 41 12.36 1.69 -0.17
C ILE A 41 11.22 2.33 -0.95
N PHE A 42 10.89 1.79 -2.11
CA PHE A 42 9.61 1.98 -2.78
C PHE A 42 8.74 0.76 -2.51
N ILE A 43 7.62 0.95 -1.82
CA ILE A 43 6.74 -0.16 -1.40
C ILE A 43 5.55 -0.22 -2.34
N THR A 44 5.15 -1.42 -2.75
CA THR A 44 3.86 -1.61 -3.40
C THR A 44 2.92 -2.43 -2.53
N LEU A 45 1.68 -1.98 -2.39
CA LEU A 45 0.70 -2.54 -1.49
C LEU A 45 -0.55 -3.03 -2.23
N ALA A 46 -0.59 -4.33 -2.50
CA ALA A 46 -1.78 -5.05 -2.95
C ALA A 46 -2.40 -5.85 -1.80
N GLY A 47 -3.50 -6.57 -2.07
CA GLY A 47 -4.27 -7.28 -1.03
C GLY A 47 -4.98 -6.31 -0.07
N ALA A 48 -5.60 -6.82 0.99
CA ALA A 48 -6.33 -6.02 1.98
C ALA A 48 -5.44 -5.65 3.18
N MET A 49 -4.26 -5.08 2.91
CA MET A 49 -3.22 -4.90 3.93
C MET A 49 -3.52 -3.79 4.93
N SER A 50 -4.25 -2.75 4.53
CA SER A 50 -4.78 -1.74 5.44
C SER A 50 -5.79 -2.34 6.40
N THR A 51 -6.75 -3.13 5.90
CA THR A 51 -7.67 -3.90 6.76
C THR A 51 -6.94 -4.89 7.68
N ALA A 52 -5.87 -5.52 7.18
CA ALA A 52 -5.00 -6.40 7.98
C ALA A 52 -4.10 -5.65 8.99
N ARG A 53 -4.26 -4.33 9.13
CA ARG A 53 -3.54 -3.47 10.09
C ARG A 53 -2.01 -3.46 9.90
N LEU A 54 -1.53 -3.61 8.66
CA LEU A 54 -0.09 -3.50 8.36
C LEU A 54 0.51 -2.16 8.82
N GLY A 55 -0.32 -1.10 8.88
CA GLY A 55 0.07 0.23 9.34
C GLY A 55 0.77 0.26 10.70
N LYS A 56 0.50 -0.71 11.59
CA LYS A 56 1.23 -0.86 12.88
C LYS A 56 2.76 -0.98 12.73
N THR A 57 3.23 -1.51 11.61
CA THR A 57 4.67 -1.64 11.30
C THR A 57 5.10 -0.76 10.12
N LEU A 58 4.19 -0.48 9.18
CA LEU A 58 4.48 0.38 8.03
C LEU A 58 4.54 1.87 8.40
N ALA A 59 3.61 2.37 9.22
CA ALA A 59 3.59 3.76 9.64
C ALA A 59 4.87 4.18 10.39
N PRO A 60 5.38 3.44 11.39
CA PRO A 60 6.68 3.76 11.99
C PRO A 60 7.84 3.66 11.00
N LEU A 61 7.83 2.70 10.07
CA LEU A 61 8.85 2.60 9.02
C LEU A 61 8.85 3.83 8.11
N ILE A 62 7.67 4.35 7.71
CA ILE A 62 7.56 5.62 6.97
C ILE A 62 8.19 6.77 7.78
N ARG A 63 7.89 6.86 9.08
CA ARG A 63 8.40 7.93 9.96
C ARG A 63 9.91 7.91 10.16
N THR A 64 10.60 6.79 9.89
CA THR A 64 12.08 6.77 9.86
C THR A 64 12.66 7.51 8.66
N GLY A 65 11.85 7.79 7.63
CA GLY A 65 12.29 8.31 6.35
C GLY A 65 12.93 7.27 5.43
N ALA A 66 12.89 5.97 5.77
CA ALA A 66 13.42 4.90 4.92
C ALA A 66 12.58 4.66 3.64
N VAL A 67 11.28 4.93 3.70
CA VAL A 67 10.36 4.80 2.57
C VAL A 67 10.40 6.08 1.72
N ALA A 68 10.64 5.95 0.42
CA ALA A 68 10.68 7.07 -0.53
C ALA A 68 9.37 7.28 -1.30
N GLY A 69 8.54 6.25 -1.41
CA GLY A 69 7.24 6.33 -2.06
C GLY A 69 6.46 5.02 -1.92
N ILE A 70 5.14 5.09 -2.12
CA ILE A 70 4.26 3.92 -2.07
C ILE A 70 3.35 3.91 -3.30
N SER A 71 3.17 2.73 -3.89
CA SER A 71 2.11 2.47 -4.86
C SER A 71 1.08 1.52 -4.25
N CYS A 72 -0.21 1.82 -4.27
CA CYS A 72 -1.23 0.98 -3.65
C CYS A 72 -2.53 0.94 -4.45
N THR A 73 -3.39 -0.03 -4.14
CA THR A 73 -4.78 -0.04 -4.63
C THR A 73 -5.62 1.03 -3.93
N GLY A 74 -6.73 1.44 -4.56
CA GLY A 74 -7.70 2.35 -3.94
C GLY A 74 -8.20 1.84 -2.59
N ALA A 75 -8.48 0.53 -2.48
CA ALA A 75 -8.87 -0.12 -1.23
C ALA A 75 -7.84 0.09 -0.09
N ASN A 76 -6.54 -0.11 -0.34
CA ASN A 76 -5.55 0.13 0.71
C ASN A 76 -5.46 1.61 1.11
N LEU A 77 -5.60 2.54 0.16
CA LEU A 77 -5.61 3.97 0.49
C LEU A 77 -6.79 4.33 1.40
N GLU A 78 -8.00 3.87 1.06
CA GLU A 78 -9.22 4.28 1.76
C GLU A 78 -9.43 3.51 3.08
N GLU A 79 -9.15 2.21 3.12
CA GLU A 79 -9.43 1.37 4.28
C GLU A 79 -8.53 1.67 5.50
N ASP A 80 -7.32 2.21 5.30
CA ASP A 80 -6.47 2.68 6.41
C ASP A 80 -7.13 3.87 7.13
N ILE A 81 -7.78 4.75 6.35
CA ILE A 81 -8.47 5.93 6.85
C ILE A 81 -9.82 5.54 7.46
N PHE A 82 -10.55 4.61 6.83
CA PHE A 82 -11.77 4.04 7.40
C PHE A 82 -11.51 3.46 8.79
N LEU A 83 -10.42 2.70 8.92
CA LEU A 83 -10.01 2.13 10.20
C LEU A 83 -9.64 3.23 11.20
N LEU A 84 -8.88 4.25 10.77
CA LEU A 84 -8.50 5.37 11.64
C LEU A 84 -9.71 6.16 12.17
N LEU A 85 -10.76 6.31 11.36
CA LEU A 85 -11.97 7.05 11.73
C LEU A 85 -12.97 6.23 12.58
N ALA A 86 -12.93 4.91 12.49
CA ALA A 86 -13.98 4.06 13.07
C ALA A 86 -13.49 2.79 13.77
N GLU A 87 -12.22 2.71 14.20
CA GLU A 87 -11.61 1.48 14.75
C GLU A 87 -12.47 0.76 15.81
N SER A 88 -13.12 1.50 16.72
CA SER A 88 -13.98 0.95 17.79
C SER A 88 -15.31 0.37 17.30
N LYS A 89 -15.67 0.63 16.03
CA LYS A 89 -16.92 0.23 15.38
C LYS A 89 -16.76 -0.98 14.47
N TYR A 90 -15.52 -1.37 14.19
CA TYR A 90 -15.24 -2.58 13.41
C TYR A 90 -15.67 -3.83 14.21
N GLU A 91 -16.17 -4.83 13.49
CA GLU A 91 -16.49 -6.13 14.09
C GLU A 91 -15.56 -7.22 13.53
N SER A 92 -15.24 -8.21 14.36
CA SER A 92 -14.49 -9.39 13.94
C SER A 92 -15.36 -10.64 14.01
N ILE A 93 -15.19 -11.55 13.05
CA ILE A 93 -15.93 -12.80 12.95
C ILE A 93 -15.00 -13.97 13.26
N ASN A 94 -15.22 -14.61 14.40
CA ASN A 94 -14.37 -15.70 14.87
C ASN A 94 -14.34 -16.92 13.92
N ASP A 95 -15.49 -17.31 13.34
CA ASP A 95 -15.59 -18.47 12.43
C ASP A 95 -16.09 -18.06 11.03
N TRP A 96 -15.39 -17.09 10.43
CA TRP A 96 -15.75 -16.56 9.12
C TRP A 96 -15.76 -17.61 7.99
N ARG A 97 -15.05 -18.75 8.17
CA ARG A 97 -14.98 -19.83 7.18
C ARG A 97 -16.24 -20.69 7.14
N SER A 98 -17.07 -20.64 8.18
CA SER A 98 -18.32 -21.41 8.29
C SER A 98 -19.57 -20.58 7.98
N LEU A 99 -19.43 -19.31 7.61
CA LEU A 99 -20.57 -18.43 7.30
C LEU A 99 -21.38 -18.96 6.12
N SER A 100 -22.69 -18.94 6.29
CA SER A 100 -23.66 -19.16 5.22
C SER A 100 -24.00 -17.84 4.50
N GLY A 101 -24.66 -17.94 3.35
CA GLY A 101 -25.18 -16.75 2.67
C GLY A 101 -26.23 -15.98 3.48
N GLN A 102 -26.92 -16.64 4.43
CA GLN A 102 -27.84 -15.96 5.33
C GLN A 102 -27.10 -15.12 6.36
N ASP A 103 -25.95 -15.59 6.85
CA ASP A 103 -25.11 -14.84 7.79
C ASP A 103 -24.52 -13.59 7.09
N ASP A 104 -24.04 -13.73 5.85
CA ASP A 104 -23.57 -12.59 5.06
C ASP A 104 -24.72 -11.59 4.73
N PHE A 105 -25.96 -12.07 4.55
CA PHE A 105 -27.13 -11.20 4.42
C PHE A 105 -27.45 -10.45 5.73
N GLU A 106 -27.28 -11.09 6.88
CA GLU A 106 -27.46 -10.43 8.18
C GLU A 106 -26.42 -9.33 8.39
N LEU A 107 -25.16 -9.54 8.00
CA LEU A 107 -24.14 -8.48 7.98
C LEU A 107 -24.57 -7.31 7.09
N LEU A 108 -25.05 -7.59 5.87
CA LEU A 108 -25.57 -6.55 4.97
C LEU A 108 -26.75 -5.80 5.58
N SER A 109 -27.68 -6.50 6.24
CA SER A 109 -28.85 -5.88 6.89
C SER A 109 -28.45 -4.92 8.03
N ARG A 110 -27.28 -5.15 8.63
CA ARG A 110 -26.65 -4.30 9.65
C ARG A 110 -25.67 -3.29 9.06
N GLN A 111 -25.56 -3.24 7.73
CA GLN A 111 -24.67 -2.36 6.98
C GLN A 111 -23.18 -2.58 7.32
N LEU A 112 -22.79 -3.84 7.40
CA LEU A 112 -21.41 -4.28 7.60
C LEU A 112 -20.87 -4.90 6.31
N ASN A 113 -19.80 -4.33 5.78
CA ASN A 113 -19.09 -4.86 4.62
C ASN A 113 -17.93 -5.74 5.09
N ARG A 114 -17.90 -7.02 4.70
CA ARG A 114 -16.90 -7.99 5.20
C ARG A 114 -15.71 -8.13 4.26
N VAL A 115 -14.52 -8.12 4.85
CA VAL A 115 -13.26 -8.60 4.28
C VAL A 115 -12.77 -9.73 5.16
N THR A 116 -12.83 -10.97 4.67
CA THR A 116 -12.52 -12.20 5.43
C THR A 116 -13.25 -12.28 6.76
N ASP A 117 -12.59 -11.93 7.86
CA ASP A 117 -13.01 -11.99 9.26
C ASP A 117 -13.21 -10.61 9.88
N VAL A 118 -13.11 -9.54 9.10
CA VAL A 118 -13.26 -8.16 9.54
C VAL A 118 -14.45 -7.52 8.84
N CYS A 119 -15.28 -6.80 9.60
CA CYS A 119 -16.42 -6.06 9.12
C CYS A 119 -16.19 -4.55 9.24
N ILE A 120 -16.27 -3.86 8.11
CA ILE A 120 -16.18 -2.42 7.98
C ILE A 120 -17.60 -1.85 8.09
N PRO A 121 -17.88 -0.97 9.08
CA PRO A 121 -19.19 -0.36 9.24
C PRO A 121 -19.43 0.75 8.19
N GLU A 122 -20.49 0.61 7.41
CA GLU A 122 -20.82 1.54 6.32
C GLU A 122 -20.98 2.98 6.80
N ASN A 123 -21.80 3.23 7.83
CA ASN A 123 -22.10 4.60 8.26
C ASN A 123 -20.92 5.23 8.99
N GLU A 124 -20.34 4.50 9.93
CA GLU A 124 -19.31 5.00 10.84
C GLU A 124 -17.95 5.18 10.15
N ALA A 125 -17.67 4.41 9.09
CA ALA A 125 -16.41 4.51 8.36
C ALA A 125 -16.58 5.16 6.97
N ILE A 126 -17.37 4.53 6.08
CA ILE A 126 -17.46 4.92 4.65
C ILE A 126 -18.26 6.21 4.47
N ARG A 127 -19.39 6.38 5.17
CA ARG A 127 -20.19 7.61 5.07
C ARG A 127 -19.58 8.77 5.83
N GLU A 128 -18.84 8.49 6.91
CA GLU A 128 -18.11 9.52 7.63
C GLU A 128 -17.05 10.20 6.74
N ILE A 129 -16.21 9.42 6.05
CA ILE A 129 -15.21 9.97 5.14
C ILE A 129 -15.84 10.60 3.88
N GLU A 130 -16.96 10.08 3.38
CA GLU A 130 -17.74 10.74 2.33
C GLU A 130 -18.16 12.17 2.75
N ASN A 131 -18.68 12.33 3.97
CA ASN A 131 -19.09 13.64 4.49
C ASN A 131 -17.90 14.62 4.57
N LEU A 132 -16.70 14.12 4.85
CA LEU A 132 -15.48 14.92 4.93
C LEU A 132 -14.92 15.29 3.55
N ILE A 133 -14.95 14.37 2.57
CA ILE A 133 -14.33 14.57 1.26
C ILE A 133 -15.22 15.33 0.27
N LEU A 134 -16.54 15.18 0.37
CA LEU A 134 -17.50 15.78 -0.55
C LEU A 134 -17.39 17.31 -0.65
N PRO A 135 -17.21 18.07 0.46
CA PRO A 135 -16.94 19.51 0.40
C PRO A 135 -15.69 19.86 -0.43
N LEU A 136 -14.63 19.05 -0.35
CA LEU A 136 -13.40 19.26 -1.10
C LEU A 136 -13.60 19.01 -2.60
N TRP A 137 -14.37 17.98 -2.94
CA TRP A 137 -14.75 17.69 -4.33
C TRP A 137 -15.63 18.80 -4.93
N LYS A 138 -16.64 19.26 -4.19
CA LYS A 138 -17.50 20.39 -4.62
C LYS A 138 -16.71 21.68 -4.80
N SER A 139 -15.80 21.98 -3.86
CA SER A 139 -14.90 23.13 -3.94
C SER A 139 -13.99 23.05 -5.16
N SER A 140 -13.37 21.89 -5.40
CA SER A 140 -12.50 21.66 -6.54
C SER A 140 -13.24 21.76 -7.87
N SER A 141 -14.49 21.27 -7.93
CA SER A 141 -15.38 21.39 -9.09
C SER A 141 -15.68 22.84 -9.42
N LYS A 142 -16.09 23.62 -8.40
CA LYS A 142 -16.38 25.05 -8.54
C LYS A 142 -15.15 25.85 -9.01
N ASN A 143 -13.99 25.50 -8.47
CA ASN A 143 -12.73 26.19 -8.74
C ASN A 143 -11.97 25.65 -9.97
N LYS A 144 -12.50 24.62 -10.64
CA LYS A 144 -11.84 23.93 -11.77
C LYS A 144 -10.40 23.51 -11.44
N LYS A 145 -10.21 22.96 -10.24
CA LYS A 145 -8.94 22.40 -9.79
C LYS A 145 -9.02 20.89 -9.79
N SER A 146 -8.00 20.26 -10.33
CA SER A 146 -7.88 18.80 -10.37
C SER A 146 -6.71 18.35 -9.52
N TYR A 147 -6.89 17.24 -8.82
CA TYR A 147 -5.84 16.63 -8.01
C TYR A 147 -5.85 15.11 -8.19
N LEU A 148 -4.72 14.48 -7.88
CA LEU A 148 -4.66 13.03 -7.71
C LEU A 148 -5.50 12.61 -6.49
N PRO A 149 -6.15 11.43 -6.52
CA PRO A 149 -7.01 10.95 -5.43
C PRO A 149 -6.43 11.13 -4.02
N HIS A 150 -5.20 10.65 -3.77
CA HIS A 150 -4.57 10.68 -2.45
C HIS A 150 -4.40 12.10 -1.88
N VAL A 151 -4.33 13.12 -2.73
CA VAL A 151 -4.19 14.52 -2.30
C VAL A 151 -5.42 15.00 -1.54
N PHE A 152 -6.62 14.55 -1.92
CA PHE A 152 -7.84 14.86 -1.17
C PHE A 152 -7.83 14.22 0.21
N PHE A 153 -7.37 12.97 0.31
CA PHE A 153 -7.25 12.27 1.59
C PHE A 153 -6.20 12.92 2.50
N TYR A 154 -5.08 13.39 1.94
CA TYR A 154 -4.07 14.15 2.70
C TYR A 154 -4.65 15.45 3.25
N GLN A 155 -5.46 16.18 2.47
CA GLN A 155 -6.13 17.40 2.94
C GLN A 155 -7.04 17.13 4.14
N ILE A 156 -7.77 16.01 4.13
CA ILE A 156 -8.64 15.59 5.25
C ILE A 156 -7.79 15.22 6.48
N LEU A 157 -6.79 14.36 6.30
CA LEU A 157 -5.97 13.83 7.41
C LEU A 157 -5.14 14.91 8.10
N LEU A 158 -4.73 15.96 7.37
CA LEU A 158 -3.98 17.08 7.90
C LEU A 158 -4.86 18.19 8.47
N ASP A 159 -6.18 18.05 8.44
CA ASP A 159 -7.08 18.98 9.12
C ASP A 159 -6.99 18.79 10.64
N SER A 160 -6.54 19.83 11.34
CA SER A 160 -6.43 19.87 12.80
C SER A 160 -7.75 19.62 13.56
N GLN A 161 -8.90 19.75 12.90
CA GLN A 161 -10.22 19.55 13.50
C GLN A 161 -10.71 18.10 13.38
N LEU A 162 -10.01 17.25 12.62
CA LEU A 162 -10.39 15.86 12.44
C LEU A 162 -10.14 15.05 13.72
N ASN A 163 -11.20 14.43 14.22
CA ASN A 163 -11.12 13.51 15.35
C ASN A 163 -10.90 12.09 14.82
N PHE A 164 -9.97 11.37 15.43
CA PHE A 164 -9.70 9.97 15.10
C PHE A 164 -10.20 9.08 16.23
N ASP A 165 -10.86 7.99 15.87
CA ASP A 165 -11.25 6.92 16.80
C ASP A 165 -10.06 5.98 17.04
N GLY A 166 -9.35 5.62 15.96
CA GLY A 166 -8.22 4.73 16.00
C GLY A 166 -6.90 5.39 16.39
N ASN A 167 -5.90 4.54 16.66
CA ASN A 167 -4.55 5.01 16.98
C ASN A 167 -3.84 5.64 15.77
N LYS A 168 -3.58 6.95 15.83
CA LYS A 168 -2.84 7.71 14.80
C LYS A 168 -1.49 7.09 14.42
N ASN A 169 -0.81 6.46 15.38
CA ASN A 169 0.50 5.85 15.13
C ASN A 169 0.40 4.63 14.21
N ASP A 170 -0.78 4.02 14.08
CA ASP A 170 -1.01 2.80 13.32
C ASP A 170 -1.53 3.08 11.90
N SER A 171 -1.89 4.33 11.55
CA SER A 171 -2.29 4.71 10.18
C SER A 171 -1.08 5.02 9.32
N TRP A 172 -0.90 4.25 8.24
CA TRP A 172 0.21 4.47 7.32
C TRP A 172 -0.07 5.63 6.36
N VAL A 173 -1.33 5.90 6.02
CA VAL A 173 -1.69 7.03 5.16
C VAL A 173 -1.52 8.35 5.91
N LEU A 174 -1.84 8.40 7.21
CA LEU A 174 -1.56 9.57 8.04
C LEU A 174 -0.04 9.80 8.16
N ALA A 175 0.74 8.75 8.44
CA ALA A 175 2.20 8.86 8.46
C ALA A 175 2.77 9.36 7.12
N ALA A 176 2.21 8.89 6.00
CA ALA A 176 2.59 9.32 4.67
C ALA A 176 2.23 10.80 4.44
N ALA A 177 1.03 11.24 4.85
CA ALA A 177 0.60 12.64 4.76
C ALA A 177 1.48 13.59 5.58
N GLU A 178 1.79 13.22 6.83
CA GLU A 178 2.66 14.00 7.74
C GLU A 178 4.08 14.16 7.19
N ASN A 179 4.57 13.19 6.42
CA ASN A 179 5.89 13.20 5.80
C ASN A 179 5.88 13.71 4.35
N ASN A 180 4.72 14.12 3.82
CA ASN A 180 4.54 14.50 2.41
C ASN A 180 5.09 13.42 1.45
N LEU A 181 4.84 12.15 1.77
CA LEU A 181 5.30 11.01 1.01
C LEU A 181 4.50 10.89 -0.30
N PRO A 182 5.13 10.69 -1.46
CA PRO A 182 4.40 10.51 -2.71
C PRO A 182 3.68 9.17 -2.73
N LEU A 183 2.39 9.19 -3.09
CA LEU A 183 1.57 8.00 -3.30
C LEU A 183 1.16 7.89 -4.77
N PHE A 184 1.14 6.65 -5.26
CA PHE A 184 0.68 6.30 -6.60
C PHE A 184 -0.47 5.32 -6.47
N VAL A 185 -1.67 5.72 -6.91
CA VAL A 185 -2.90 4.92 -6.68
C VAL A 185 -3.57 4.63 -8.03
N PRO A 186 -2.92 3.81 -8.87
CA PRO A 186 -3.45 3.48 -10.19
C PRO A 186 -4.77 2.70 -10.06
N GLY A 187 -5.73 3.00 -10.93
CA GLY A 187 -7.05 2.36 -10.90
C GLY A 187 -7.88 2.71 -9.67
N TRP A 188 -7.75 3.92 -9.12
CA TRP A 188 -8.51 4.35 -7.93
C TRP A 188 -10.03 4.27 -8.14
N GLU A 189 -10.52 4.36 -9.37
CA GLU A 189 -11.92 4.15 -9.70
C GLU A 189 -12.45 2.77 -9.30
N ASP A 190 -11.58 1.77 -9.14
CA ASP A 190 -11.88 0.45 -8.56
C ASP A 190 -11.74 0.50 -7.03
N SER A 191 -12.54 1.36 -6.39
CA SER A 191 -12.59 1.50 -4.93
C SER A 191 -13.96 1.99 -4.45
N THR A 192 -14.21 1.88 -3.15
CA THR A 192 -15.44 2.36 -2.51
C THR A 192 -15.60 3.86 -2.71
N MET A 193 -14.55 4.64 -2.45
CA MET A 193 -14.56 6.09 -2.63
C MET A 193 -14.60 6.49 -4.12
N GLY A 194 -14.02 5.68 -5.01
CA GLY A 194 -14.18 5.83 -6.46
C GLY A 194 -15.64 5.69 -6.89
N ASN A 195 -16.34 4.67 -6.39
CA ASN A 195 -17.77 4.45 -6.64
C ASN A 195 -18.64 5.57 -6.05
N ILE A 196 -18.33 6.03 -4.84
CA ILE A 196 -19.03 7.16 -4.20
C ILE A 196 -18.84 8.44 -5.03
N PHE A 197 -17.61 8.72 -5.48
CA PHE A 197 -17.33 9.86 -6.36
C PHE A 197 -18.16 9.81 -7.64
N ALA A 198 -18.22 8.65 -8.31
CA ALA A 198 -19.04 8.44 -9.50
C ALA A 198 -20.54 8.72 -9.22
N SER A 199 -21.04 8.37 -8.04
CA SER A 199 -22.44 8.67 -7.66
C SER A 199 -22.71 10.18 -7.58
N HIS A 200 -21.79 10.97 -7.00
CA HIS A 200 -21.87 12.44 -6.95
C HIS A 200 -21.72 13.11 -8.31
N VAL A 201 -20.99 12.48 -9.24
CA VAL A 201 -20.91 12.91 -10.64
C VAL A 201 -22.26 12.69 -11.35
N ILE A 202 -22.89 11.52 -11.18
CA ILE A 202 -24.20 11.22 -11.76
C ILE A 202 -25.28 12.17 -11.23
N ASP A 203 -25.25 12.46 -9.93
CA ASP A 203 -26.14 13.45 -9.29
C ASP A 203 -25.82 14.91 -9.70
N SER A 204 -24.86 15.12 -10.62
CA SER A 204 -24.51 16.41 -11.22
C SER A 204 -24.03 17.47 -10.22
N ASN A 205 -23.55 17.03 -9.04
CA ASN A 205 -23.10 17.90 -7.96
C ASN A 205 -21.56 18.03 -7.89
N VAL A 206 -20.83 17.20 -8.65
CA VAL A 206 -19.37 17.17 -8.74
C VAL A 206 -18.94 16.95 -10.20
N ASN A 207 -17.88 17.64 -10.65
CA ASN A 207 -17.32 17.46 -11.98
C ASN A 207 -16.33 16.27 -11.99
N PRO A 208 -16.45 15.28 -12.90
CA PRO A 208 -15.53 14.15 -12.98
C PRO A 208 -14.06 14.55 -13.21
N ASP A 209 -13.81 15.67 -13.90
CA ASP A 209 -12.46 16.11 -14.29
C ASP A 209 -11.60 16.60 -13.12
N ILE A 210 -12.15 16.69 -11.90
CA ILE A 210 -11.37 17.08 -10.72
C ILE A 210 -10.46 15.96 -10.20
N ILE A 211 -10.72 14.71 -10.60
CA ILE A 211 -9.90 13.57 -10.21
C ILE A 211 -8.98 13.20 -11.37
N LEU A 212 -7.67 13.32 -11.14
CA LEU A 212 -6.66 12.90 -12.10
C LEU A 212 -6.50 11.37 -12.07
N GLY A 213 -6.54 10.74 -13.26
CA GLY A 213 -6.46 9.29 -13.43
C GLY A 213 -5.05 8.69 -13.56
N GLY A 214 -4.98 7.40 -13.91
CA GLY A 214 -3.74 6.61 -13.96
C GLY A 214 -2.61 7.18 -14.84
N ILE A 215 -2.93 7.80 -15.99
CA ILE A 215 -1.89 8.42 -16.83
C ILE A 215 -1.20 9.58 -16.10
N HIS A 216 -1.95 10.40 -15.36
CA HIS A 216 -1.38 11.47 -14.55
C HIS A 216 -0.49 10.90 -13.43
N TYR A 217 -0.91 9.82 -12.79
CA TYR A 217 -0.06 9.11 -11.83
C TYR A 217 1.26 8.64 -12.45
N MET A 218 1.24 8.11 -13.68
CA MET A 218 2.44 7.62 -14.35
C MET A 218 3.40 8.77 -14.70
N THR A 219 2.87 9.90 -15.17
CA THR A 219 3.71 11.08 -15.46
C THR A 219 4.32 11.69 -14.20
N GLU A 220 3.57 11.72 -13.10
CA GLU A 220 4.08 12.18 -11.80
C GLU A 220 5.10 11.19 -11.22
N LEU A 221 4.88 9.88 -11.39
CA LEU A 221 5.83 8.85 -10.99
C LEU A 221 7.14 8.96 -11.76
N ALA A 222 7.07 9.20 -13.08
CA ALA A 222 8.23 9.39 -13.92
C ALA A 222 9.04 10.62 -13.48
N ALA A 223 8.39 11.76 -13.30
CA ALA A 223 9.03 12.98 -12.81
C ALA A 223 9.66 12.76 -11.42
N TRP A 224 8.94 12.09 -10.51
CA TRP A 224 9.47 11.72 -9.20
C TRP A 224 10.70 10.82 -9.32
N TYR A 225 10.63 9.76 -10.13
CA TYR A 225 11.70 8.76 -10.28
C TYR A 225 13.00 9.40 -10.78
N GLU A 226 12.91 10.29 -11.76
CA GLU A 226 14.07 11.01 -12.32
C GLU A 226 14.76 11.95 -11.34
N THR A 227 14.06 12.39 -10.29
CA THR A 227 14.63 13.26 -9.24
C THR A 227 15.31 12.50 -8.10
N GLN A 228 15.22 11.16 -8.09
CA GLN A 228 15.77 10.36 -7.00
C GLN A 228 17.30 10.27 -7.08
N ASN A 229 17.96 10.70 -6.01
CA ASN A 229 19.42 10.63 -5.87
C ASN A 229 19.89 9.36 -5.14
N SER A 230 18.98 8.69 -4.42
CA SER A 230 19.23 7.42 -3.74
C SER A 230 18.88 6.26 -4.64
N GLN A 231 19.61 5.15 -4.51
CA GLN A 231 19.18 3.88 -5.09
C GLN A 231 17.85 3.45 -4.46
N LEU A 232 16.97 2.88 -5.28
CA LEU A 232 15.64 2.45 -4.86
C LEU A 232 15.51 0.93 -4.82
N ALA A 233 15.05 0.42 -3.67
CA ALA A 233 14.58 -0.94 -3.50
C ALA A 233 13.10 -1.02 -3.84
N PHE A 234 12.72 -1.98 -4.69
CA PHE A 234 11.33 -2.26 -5.01
C PHE A 234 10.81 -3.41 -4.13
N PHE A 235 10.02 -3.08 -3.10
CA PHE A 235 9.46 -4.03 -2.15
C PHE A 235 7.99 -4.28 -2.46
N GLN A 236 7.71 -5.41 -3.12
CA GLN A 236 6.39 -5.75 -3.63
C GLN A 236 5.61 -6.64 -2.66
N ILE A 237 4.48 -6.14 -2.15
CA ILE A 237 3.51 -6.93 -1.38
C ILE A 237 2.37 -7.32 -2.30
N GLY A 238 2.20 -8.63 -2.54
CA GLY A 238 1.25 -9.17 -3.50
C GLY A 238 1.66 -8.88 -4.94
N GLY A 239 0.70 -8.49 -5.79
CA GLY A 239 0.96 -8.18 -7.20
C GLY A 239 -0.12 -7.28 -7.80
N GLY A 240 -0.58 -7.61 -9.01
CA GLY A 240 -1.59 -6.80 -9.71
C GLY A 240 -1.13 -5.36 -9.99
N ILE A 241 -2.10 -4.45 -10.08
CA ILE A 241 -1.86 -3.07 -10.52
C ILE A 241 -0.93 -2.30 -9.58
N ALA A 242 -0.99 -2.54 -8.26
CA ALA A 242 -0.12 -1.86 -7.30
C ALA A 242 1.37 -2.14 -7.55
N GLY A 243 1.71 -3.35 -8.03
CA GLY A 243 3.07 -3.77 -8.34
C GLY A 243 3.49 -3.50 -9.79
N ASP A 244 2.68 -3.88 -10.78
CA ASP A 244 3.07 -3.78 -12.19
C ASP A 244 3.09 -2.33 -12.69
N PHE A 245 2.13 -1.50 -12.27
CA PHE A 245 2.06 -0.10 -12.69
C PHE A 245 3.35 0.67 -12.36
N PRO A 246 3.83 0.73 -11.10
CA PRO A 246 4.99 1.56 -10.79
C PRO A 246 6.30 0.97 -11.31
N ILE A 247 6.45 -0.36 -11.38
CA ILE A 247 7.71 -0.95 -11.87
C ILE A 247 7.93 -0.64 -13.36
N CYS A 248 6.85 -0.40 -14.11
CA CYS A 248 6.88 -0.05 -15.53
C CYS A 248 7.40 1.38 -15.80
N VAL A 249 7.60 2.22 -14.77
CA VAL A 249 8.17 3.56 -14.96
C VAL A 249 9.55 3.50 -15.63
N VAL A 250 10.36 2.50 -15.27
CA VAL A 250 11.73 2.34 -15.78
C VAL A 250 11.75 1.99 -17.27
N PRO A 251 11.07 0.92 -17.75
CA PRO A 251 11.02 0.65 -19.18
C PRO A 251 10.36 1.79 -19.97
N MET A 252 9.33 2.44 -19.42
CA MET A 252 8.71 3.58 -20.10
C MET A 252 9.69 4.75 -20.27
N LEU A 253 10.48 5.08 -19.24
CA LEU A 253 11.53 6.11 -19.32
C LEU A 253 12.65 5.70 -20.28
N ASN A 254 13.17 4.48 -20.18
CA ASN A 254 14.35 4.04 -20.93
C ASN A 254 14.06 3.64 -22.38
N GLN A 255 12.91 3.03 -22.67
CA GLN A 255 12.58 2.47 -23.99
C GLN A 255 11.68 3.42 -24.77
N ASP A 256 10.58 3.88 -24.17
CA ASP A 256 9.58 4.70 -24.87
C ASP A 256 10.02 6.17 -24.96
N LEU A 257 10.55 6.72 -23.87
CA LEU A 257 11.09 8.09 -23.84
C LEU A 257 12.59 8.17 -24.19
N GLN A 258 13.28 7.04 -24.33
CA GLN A 258 14.70 6.95 -24.66
C GLN A 258 15.60 7.80 -23.75
N ARG A 259 15.25 7.87 -22.47
CA ARG A 259 16.07 8.50 -21.42
C ARG A 259 17.04 7.47 -20.84
N GLU A 260 17.96 7.93 -20.00
CA GLU A 260 18.87 7.04 -19.27
C GLU A 260 18.60 7.20 -17.76
N VAL A 261 17.73 6.35 -17.23
CA VAL A 261 17.46 6.25 -15.80
C VAL A 261 17.95 4.91 -15.25
N PRO A 262 18.40 4.86 -13.98
CA PRO A 262 18.85 3.61 -13.37
C PRO A 262 17.71 2.58 -13.29
N LEU A 263 18.08 1.31 -13.26
CA LEU A 263 17.14 0.22 -12.97
C LEU A 263 16.83 0.18 -11.46
N TRP A 264 15.78 -0.54 -11.07
CA TRP A 264 15.55 -0.82 -9.65
C TRP A 264 16.74 -1.60 -9.08
N SER A 265 17.33 -1.10 -8.00
CA SER A 265 18.64 -1.56 -7.51
C SER A 265 18.54 -2.73 -6.53
N TRP A 266 17.32 -3.06 -6.09
CA TRP A 266 17.01 -4.17 -5.20
C TRP A 266 15.55 -4.58 -5.40
N PHE A 267 15.23 -5.87 -5.29
CA PHE A 267 13.86 -6.37 -5.47
C PHE A 267 13.49 -7.46 -4.46
N CYS A 268 12.29 -7.39 -3.90
CA CYS A 268 11.67 -8.51 -3.20
C CYS A 268 10.18 -8.52 -3.47
N GLN A 269 9.61 -9.71 -3.67
CA GLN A 269 8.17 -9.90 -3.68
C GLN A 269 7.74 -10.88 -2.60
N ILE A 270 6.71 -10.52 -1.85
CA ILE A 270 5.92 -11.45 -1.03
C ILE A 270 4.70 -11.81 -1.86
N SER A 271 4.53 -13.09 -2.19
CA SER A 271 3.48 -13.52 -3.11
C SER A 271 2.95 -14.91 -2.75
N GLU A 272 1.63 -15.06 -2.72
CA GLU A 272 0.96 -16.37 -2.72
C GLU A 272 0.72 -16.93 -4.14
N SER A 273 1.06 -16.17 -5.19
CA SER A 273 0.76 -16.54 -6.58
C SER A 273 1.82 -17.45 -7.19
N THR A 274 1.39 -18.49 -7.89
CA THR A 274 2.28 -19.35 -8.68
C THR A 274 2.55 -18.75 -10.06
N ALA A 275 3.77 -18.94 -10.59
CA ALA A 275 4.16 -18.47 -11.93
C ALA A 275 3.37 -19.12 -13.08
N SER A 276 2.69 -20.26 -12.83
CA SER A 276 2.18 -21.17 -13.87
C SER A 276 1.10 -20.59 -14.79
N TYR A 277 0.38 -19.55 -14.36
CA TYR A 277 -0.77 -19.02 -15.11
C TYR A 277 -0.46 -17.78 -15.97
N GLY A 278 0.82 -17.38 -16.06
CA GLY A 278 1.22 -16.18 -16.81
C GLY A 278 0.80 -14.86 -16.19
N GLY A 279 0.36 -14.87 -14.92
CA GLY A 279 0.01 -13.67 -14.18
C GLY A 279 1.26 -12.95 -13.65
N TYR A 280 1.28 -11.61 -13.78
CA TYR A 280 2.39 -10.77 -13.29
C TYR A 280 2.72 -11.03 -11.80
N SER A 281 1.70 -11.22 -10.96
CA SER A 281 1.85 -11.42 -9.50
C SER A 281 2.73 -12.61 -9.12
N GLY A 282 2.77 -13.66 -9.95
CA GLY A 282 3.59 -14.85 -9.76
C GLY A 282 4.87 -14.87 -10.60
N ALA A 283 5.12 -13.85 -11.43
CA ALA A 283 6.23 -13.86 -12.37
C ALA A 283 7.57 -13.85 -11.63
N PRO A 284 8.50 -14.76 -11.97
CA PRO A 284 9.80 -14.83 -11.31
C PRO A 284 10.58 -13.53 -11.57
N PRO A 285 11.40 -13.04 -10.61
CA PRO A 285 12.11 -11.78 -10.77
C PRO A 285 13.03 -11.73 -12.00
N ASN A 286 13.55 -12.87 -12.46
CA ASN A 286 14.36 -12.94 -13.67
C ASN A 286 13.60 -12.52 -14.94
N GLU A 287 12.28 -12.73 -14.98
CA GLU A 287 11.47 -12.25 -16.10
C GLU A 287 11.52 -10.72 -16.21
N LYS A 288 11.61 -10.00 -15.09
CA LYS A 288 11.70 -8.53 -15.04
C LYS A 288 12.98 -8.00 -15.72
N ILE A 289 14.02 -8.82 -15.87
CA ILE A 289 15.25 -8.46 -16.60
C ILE A 289 14.97 -8.29 -18.10
N THR A 290 14.13 -9.13 -18.69
CA THR A 290 13.82 -9.04 -20.14
C THR A 290 13.05 -7.77 -20.49
N TRP A 291 12.32 -7.23 -19.51
CA TRP A 291 11.61 -5.95 -19.60
C TRP A 291 12.50 -4.74 -19.27
N GLY A 292 13.77 -4.93 -18.94
CA GLY A 292 14.65 -3.84 -18.53
C GLY A 292 14.21 -3.18 -17.22
N LYS A 293 13.60 -3.94 -16.30
CA LYS A 293 13.19 -3.45 -14.97
C LYS A 293 14.30 -3.70 -13.92
N LEU A 294 15.07 -4.79 -14.07
CA LEU A 294 16.15 -5.22 -13.16
C LEU A 294 17.42 -5.58 -13.95
N SER A 295 18.58 -5.52 -13.30
CA SER A 295 19.84 -6.05 -13.84
C SER A 295 20.08 -7.51 -13.42
N VAL A 296 21.10 -8.15 -14.01
CA VAL A 296 21.53 -9.51 -13.62
C VAL A 296 22.03 -9.52 -12.17
N GLU A 297 22.73 -8.47 -11.77
CA GLU A 297 23.37 -8.25 -10.47
C GLU A 297 22.40 -7.77 -9.39
N THR A 298 21.21 -7.30 -9.78
CA THR A 298 20.21 -6.81 -8.82
C THR A 298 19.86 -7.91 -7.80
N PRO A 299 20.05 -7.68 -6.49
CA PRO A 299 19.58 -8.57 -5.44
C PRO A 299 18.06 -8.74 -5.56
N LYS A 300 17.61 -10.00 -5.59
CA LYS A 300 16.23 -10.35 -5.87
C LYS A 300 15.78 -11.50 -4.99
N PHE A 301 14.64 -11.33 -4.33
CA PHE A 301 14.08 -12.28 -3.38
C PHE A 301 12.62 -12.59 -3.73
N VAL A 302 12.19 -13.82 -3.45
CA VAL A 302 10.79 -14.24 -3.56
C VAL A 302 10.42 -14.96 -2.26
N ILE A 303 9.46 -14.40 -1.53
CA ILE A 303 8.95 -14.98 -0.29
C ILE A 303 7.56 -15.53 -0.61
N GLU A 304 7.45 -16.86 -0.65
CA GLU A 304 6.17 -17.54 -0.87
C GLU A 304 5.44 -17.66 0.47
N SER A 305 4.64 -16.65 0.81
CA SER A 305 3.93 -16.58 2.09
C SER A 305 2.77 -15.58 2.03
N ASP A 306 1.89 -15.66 3.02
CA ASP A 306 0.88 -14.63 3.27
C ASP A 306 1.59 -13.33 3.73
N ALA A 307 1.26 -12.23 3.07
CA ALA A 307 1.80 -10.91 3.37
C ALA A 307 1.53 -10.45 4.80
N THR A 308 0.40 -10.86 5.39
CA THR A 308 0.03 -10.54 6.78
C THR A 308 0.95 -11.19 7.81
N ILE A 309 1.72 -12.21 7.41
CA ILE A 309 2.76 -12.84 8.24
C ILE A 309 4.12 -12.23 7.92
N ALA A 310 4.50 -12.21 6.64
CA ALA A 310 5.86 -11.89 6.24
C ALA A 310 6.19 -10.38 6.30
N ALA A 311 5.28 -9.50 5.86
CA ALA A 311 5.57 -8.07 5.77
C ALA A 311 5.78 -7.42 7.15
N PRO A 312 4.93 -7.66 8.17
CA PRO A 312 5.15 -7.11 9.51
C PRO A 312 6.47 -7.59 10.13
N LEU A 313 6.87 -8.85 9.90
CA LEU A 313 8.14 -9.39 10.40
C LEU A 313 9.35 -8.68 9.76
N ILE A 314 9.31 -8.44 8.46
CA ILE A 314 10.38 -7.71 7.76
C ILE A 314 10.45 -6.27 8.24
N PHE A 315 9.32 -5.56 8.29
CA PHE A 315 9.30 -4.17 8.76
C PHE A 315 9.75 -4.07 10.22
N ALA A 316 9.35 -5.04 11.05
CA ALA A 316 9.79 -5.09 12.42
C ALA A 316 11.28 -5.41 12.58
N TYR A 317 11.84 -6.26 11.70
CA TYR A 317 13.27 -6.52 11.62
C TYR A 317 14.07 -5.25 11.30
N LEU A 318 13.59 -4.46 10.32
CA LEU A 318 14.21 -3.18 9.93
C LEU A 318 14.17 -2.15 11.07
N LEU A 319 13.06 -2.10 11.80
CA LEU A 319 12.85 -1.18 12.93
C LEU A 319 13.55 -1.61 14.22
N ASP A 320 14.04 -2.86 14.29
CA ASP A 320 14.65 -3.47 15.48
C ASP A 320 13.75 -3.39 16.74
N TYR A 321 12.47 -3.76 16.59
CA TYR A 321 11.52 -3.93 17.71
C TYR A 321 11.97 -5.00 18.71
#